data_AF-A0A7R7ICI5-F1
#
_entry.id   AF-A0A7R7ICI5-F1
#
_cell.length_a   1.000
_cell.length_b   1.000
_cell.length_c   1.000
_cell.angle_alpha   90.00
_cell.angle_beta   90.00
_cell.angle_gamma   90.00
#
_symmetry.space_group_name_H-M   'P 1'
#
loop_
_entity.id
_entity.type
_entity.pdbx_description
1 polymer ?
#
loop_
_entity_poly.entity_id
_entity_poly.type
_entity_poly.pdbx_seq_one_letter_code
_entity_poly.pdbx_strand_id
1 'polypeptide(L)' 'MELSEALPFLIPLVIAEVLLIVITLRHILTHDHYKRGNRVLWIIIVIVGMEFVGPILYFLLGKEDA' A
#
# COMPACT_ATOMS: atom_id res chain seq x y z
N MET A 1 -29.12 4.91 1.14
CA MET A 1 -28.03 5.28 2.07
C MET A 1 -27.53 6.62 1.61
N GLU A 2 -27.73 7.65 2.43
CA GLU A 2 -27.16 8.96 2.18
C GLU A 2 -25.64 8.89 2.45
N LEU A 3 -24.82 9.57 1.64
CA LEU A 3 -23.35 9.56 1.82
C LEU A 3 -22.94 9.99 3.23
N SER A 4 -23.71 10.89 3.84
CA SER A 4 -23.54 11.40 5.19
C SER A 4 -23.57 10.33 6.28
N GLU A 5 -24.31 9.24 6.09
CA GLU A 5 -24.38 8.11 7.03
C GLU A 5 -23.13 7.23 6.96
N ALA A 6 -22.48 7.17 5.78
CA ALA A 6 -21.27 6.40 5.56
C ALA A 6 -19.99 7.15 5.97
N LEU A 7 -20.02 8.49 6.04
CA LEU A 7 -18.86 9.32 6.39
C LEU A 7 -18.11 8.88 7.67
N PRO A 8 -18.79 8.57 8.80
CA PRO A 8 -18.09 8.16 10.01
C PRO A 8 -17.28 6.87 9.86
N PHE A 9 -17.66 6.00 8.93
CA PHE A 9 -16.95 4.77 8.58
C PHE A 9 -15.90 4.99 7.49
N LEU A 10 -16.19 5.84 6.51
CA LEU A 10 -15.26 6.15 5.42
C LEU A 10 -14.03 6.93 5.89
N ILE A 11 -14.18 7.82 6.88
CA ILE A 11 -13.04 8.58 7.44
C ILE A 11 -11.94 7.64 7.97
N PRO A 12 -12.21 6.69 8.88
CA PRO A 12 -11.18 5.78 9.35
C PRO A 12 -10.65 4.85 8.25
N LEU A 13 -11.48 4.47 7.27
CA LEU A 13 -11.05 3.67 6.13
C LEU A 13 -10.01 4.40 5.28
N VAL A 14 -10.28 5.66 4.91
CA VAL A 14 -9.35 6.49 4.14
C VAL A 14 -8.06 6.75 4.93
N ILE A 15 -8.14 6.96 6.25
CA ILE A 15 -6.94 7.09 7.08
C ILE A 15 -6.10 5.81 7.02
N ALA A 16 -6.73 4.64 7.12
CA ALA A 16 -6.04 3.36 7.02
C ALA A 16 -5.38 3.17 5.65
N GLU A 17 -6.06 3.54 4.56
CA GLU A 17 -5.53 3.50 3.19
C GLU A 17 -4.30 4.39 3.01
N VAL A 18 -4.39 5.65 3.46
CA VAL A 18 -3.27 6.60 3.37
C VAL A 18 -2.08 6.10 4.18
N LEU A 19 -2.30 5.63 5.41
CA LEU A 19 -1.25 5.05 6.25
C LEU A 19 -0.60 3.84 5.56
N LEU A 20 -1.40 2.95 4.98
CA LEU A 20 -0.90 1.76 4.32
C LEU A 20 -0.01 2.11 3.14
N ILE A 21 -0.41 3.05 2.28
CA ILE A 21 0.40 3.52 1.16
C ILE A 21 1.71 4.15 1.66
N VAL A 22 1.65 5.03 2.65
CA VAL A 22 2.84 5.71 3.20
C VAL A 22 3.83 4.70 3.78
N ILE A 23 3.37 3.73 4.56
CA ILE A 23 4.23 2.69 5.14
C ILE A 23 4.84 1.82 4.05
N THR A 24 4.05 1.44 3.03
CA THR A 24 4.52 0.63 1.91
C THR A 24 5.60 1.34 1.11
N LEU A 25 5.36 2.60 0.74
CA LEU A 25 6.33 3.39 -0.01
C LEU A 25 7.59 3.62 0.81
N ARG A 26 7.46 3.94 2.10
CA ARG A 26 8.62 4.04 3.00
C ARG A 26 9.42 2.73 2.97
N HIS A 27 8.76 1.59 3.17
CA HIS A 27 9.42 0.29 3.18
C HIS A 27 10.13 0.02 1.85
N ILE A 28 9.46 0.22 0.72
CA ILE A 28 10.06 0.06 -0.62
C ILE A 28 11.30 0.92 -0.75
N LEU A 29 11.24 2.21 -0.41
CA LEU A 29 12.35 3.13 -0.62
C LEU A 29 13.53 2.88 0.34
N THR A 30 13.29 2.31 1.51
CA THR A 30 14.33 1.99 2.51
C THR A 30 14.85 0.56 2.46
N HIS A 31 14.22 -0.34 1.71
CA HIS A 31 14.71 -1.71 1.50
C HIS A 31 15.59 -1.79 0.27
N ASP A 32 16.69 -2.53 0.38
CA ASP A 32 17.64 -2.72 -0.72
C ASP A 32 17.46 -4.05 -1.46
N HIS A 33 16.84 -5.04 -0.82
CA HIS A 33 16.54 -6.34 -1.43
C HIS A 33 15.03 -6.59 -1.52
N TYR A 34 14.61 -7.33 -2.54
CA TYR A 34 13.21 -7.65 -2.79
C TYR A 34 13.12 -9.12 -3.16
N LYS A 35 12.15 -9.81 -2.55
CA LYS A 35 11.91 -11.24 -2.79
C LYS A 35 11.60 -11.54 -4.25
N ARG A 36 10.95 -10.61 -4.95
CA ARG A 36 10.64 -10.69 -6.38
C ARG A 36 10.81 -9.32 -7.03
N GLY A 37 11.45 -9.26 -8.18
CA GLY A 37 11.57 -8.01 -8.96
C GLY A 37 12.55 -7.00 -8.33
N ASN A 38 12.29 -5.72 -8.52
CA ASN A 38 13.16 -4.62 -8.07
C ASN A 38 12.33 -3.45 -7.50
N ARG A 39 13.02 -2.44 -6.95
CA ARG A 39 12.39 -1.24 -6.37
C ARG A 39 11.39 -0.56 -7.31
N VAL A 40 11.79 -0.35 -8.56
CA VAL A 40 10.99 0.39 -9.55
C VAL A 40 9.67 -0.34 -9.86
N LEU A 41 9.74 -1.66 -10.05
CA LEU A 41 8.57 -2.50 -10.27
C LEU A 41 7.57 -2.37 -9.11
N TRP A 42 8.04 -2.40 -7.87
CA TRP A 42 7.16 -2.27 -6.71
C TRP A 42 6.56 -0.88 -6.54
N ILE A 43 7.31 0.18 -6.86
CA ILE A 43 6.74 1.54 -6.90
C ILE A 43 5.60 1.60 -7.92
N ILE A 44 5.80 1.05 -9.13
CA ILE A 44 4.76 1.02 -10.18
C ILE A 44 3.55 0.21 -9.70
N ILE A 45 3.75 -0.98 -9.14
CA ILE A 45 2.63 -1.82 -8.65
C ILE A 45 1.86 -1.12 -7.54
N VAL A 46 2.53 -0.43 -6.61
CA VAL A 46 1.86 0.29 -5.52
C VAL A 46 1.05 1.47 -6.06
N ILE A 47 1.60 2.23 -7.01
CA ILE A 47 0.92 3.39 -7.61
C ILE A 47 -0.23 2.96 -8.53
N VAL A 48 -0.05 1.92 -9.35
CA VAL A 48 -1.07 1.46 -10.31
C VAL A 48 -2.13 0.60 -9.61
N GLY A 49 -1.73 -0.22 -8.64
CA GLY A 49 -2.63 -1.08 -7.88
C GLY A 49 -3.60 -0.31 -7.00
N MET A 50 -3.21 0.91 -6.56
CA MET A 50 -3.98 1.84 -5.71
C MET A 50 -4.57 1.21 -4.43
N GLU A 51 -5.13 2.07 -3.57
CA GLU A 51 -5.83 1.76 -2.30
C GLU A 51 -5.17 0.65 -1.46
N PHE A 52 -5.57 -0.60 -1.69
CA PHE A 52 -5.14 -1.78 -0.96
C PHE A 52 -4.33 -2.76 -1.80
N VAL A 53 -4.64 -2.91 -3.09
CA VAL A 53 -4.10 -4.01 -3.90
C VAL A 53 -2.60 -3.89 -4.06
N GLY A 54 -2.12 -2.70 -4.43
CA GLY A 54 -0.69 -2.43 -4.60
C GLY A 54 0.10 -2.69 -3.31
N PRO A 55 -0.26 -2.03 -2.20
CA PRO A 55 0.35 -2.27 -0.89
C PRO A 55 0.31 -3.72 -0.39
N ILE A 56 -0.85 -4.39 -0.49
CA ILE A 56 -0.98 -5.77 -0.03
C ILE A 56 -0.10 -6.71 -0.88
N LEU A 57 -0.09 -6.54 -2.20
CA LEU A 57 0.78 -7.32 -3.09
C LEU A 57 2.25 -7.13 -2.74
N TYR A 58 2.67 -5.90 -2.42
CA TYR A 58 4.03 -5.64 -1.96
C TYR A 58 4.36 -6.43 -0.70
N PHE A 59 3.54 -6.34 0.35
CA PHE A 59 3.85 -7.01 1.60
C PHE A 59 3.80 -8.54 1.51
N LEU A 60 2.95 -9.10 0.66
CA LEU A 60 2.83 -10.54 0.49
C LEU A 60 3.92 -11.14 -0.42
N LEU A 61 4.29 -10.43 -1.49
CA LEU A 61 5.09 -11.00 -2.59
C LEU A 61 6.42 -10.29 -2.83
N GLY A 62 6.50 -9.00 -2.50
CA GLY A 62 7.65 -8.14 -2.79
C GLY A 62 8.60 -7.94 -1.63
N LYS A 63 8.03 -7.79 -0.44
CA LYS A 63 8.78 -7.72 0.81
C LYS A 63 9.57 -9.02 0.98
N GLU A 64 10.86 -8.87 1.23
CA GLU A 64 11.71 -9.92 1.72
C GLU A 64 11.62 -9.93 3.25
N ASP A 65 11.46 -11.12 3.83
CA ASP A 65 11.52 -11.27 5.27
C ASP A 65 13.00 -11.32 5.66
N ALA A 66 13.42 -10.42 6.54
CA ALA A 66 14.77 -10.37 7.09
C ALA A 66 15.13 -11.64 7.87
#